data_AF-A0A089I919-F1
#
_entry.id   AF-A0A089I919-F1
#
_cell.length_a   1.000
_cell.length_b   1.000
_cell.length_c   1.000
_cell.angle_alpha   90.00
_cell.angle_beta   90.00
_cell.angle_gamma   90.00
#
_symmetry.space_group_name_H-M   'P 1'
#
loop_
_entity.id
_entity.type
_entity.pdbx_description
1 polymer ?
#
loop_
_entity_poly.entity_id
_entity_poly.type
_entity_poly.pdbx_seq_one_letter_code
_entity_poly.pdbx_strand_id
1 'polypeptide(L)' 'MAQPKTRVEYLRKINFLSQKEVAEKLGVSQQFYHKIEKGTSKINLDMADSLKVIFNLTCIEELLRDVS' A
#
# COMPACT_ATOMS: atom_id res chain seq x y z
N MET A 1 -2.21 16.31 -10.25
CA MET A 1 -1.51 15.24 -9.50
C MET A 1 -1.35 14.04 -10.41
N ALA A 2 -0.22 13.34 -10.38
CA ALA A 2 -0.03 12.14 -11.21
C ALA A 2 -1.01 11.03 -10.78
N GLN A 3 -1.60 10.34 -11.76
CA GLN A 3 -2.47 9.19 -11.53
C GLN A 3 -1.70 8.09 -10.78
N PRO A 4 -2.32 7.43 -9.79
CA PRO A 4 -1.71 6.30 -9.10
C PRO A 4 -1.49 5.14 -10.05
N LYS A 5 -0.31 4.52 -9.98
CA LYS A 5 0.09 3.42 -10.87
C LYS A 5 -0.28 2.05 -10.34
N THR A 6 -0.49 1.94 -9.03
CA THR A 6 -0.83 0.70 -8.36
C THR A 6 -1.97 0.90 -7.38
N ARG A 7 -2.66 -0.20 -7.07
CA ARG A 7 -3.74 -0.21 -6.08
C ARG A 7 -3.27 0.27 -4.71
N VAL A 8 -2.07 -0.15 -4.30
CA VAL A 8 -1.45 0.27 -3.03
C VAL A 8 -1.22 1.79 -2.99
N GLU A 9 -0.69 2.37 -4.07
CA GLU A 9 -0.50 3.83 -4.15
C GLU A 9 -1.83 4.59 -4.11
N TYR A 10 -2.86 4.08 -4.81
CA TYR A 10 -4.21 4.65 -4.79
C TYR A 10 -4.78 4.65 -3.37
N LEU A 11 -4.77 3.49 -2.70
CA LEU A 11 -5.29 3.34 -1.34
C LEU A 11 -4.59 4.25 -0.34
N ARG A 12 -3.26 4.37 -0.44
CA ARG A 12 -2.51 5.31 0.38
C ARG A 12 -2.96 6.75 0.17
N LYS A 13 -3.11 7.18 -1.09
CA LYS A 13 -3.50 8.55 -1.45
C LYS A 13 -4.90 8.90 -0.95
N ILE A 14 -5.88 8.01 -1.09
CA ILE A 14 -7.25 8.26 -0.60
C ILE A 14 -7.36 8.25 0.94
N ASN A 15 -6.41 7.59 1.61
CA ASN A 15 -6.26 7.63 3.08
C ASN A 15 -5.40 8.83 3.55
N PHE A 16 -4.99 9.72 2.65
CA PHE A 16 -4.15 10.90 2.95
C PHE A 16 -2.83 10.59 3.66
N LEU A 17 -2.28 9.38 3.43
CA LEU A 17 -1.03 8.95 4.05
C LEU A 17 0.18 9.22 3.12
N SER A 18 1.31 9.56 3.70
CA SER A 18 2.60 9.59 3.02
C SER A 18 3.23 8.19 2.94
N GLN A 19 4.18 7.99 2.02
CA GLN A 19 4.94 6.73 1.94
C GLN A 19 5.70 6.44 3.25
N LYS A 20 6.15 7.48 3.96
CA LYS A 20 6.85 7.36 5.23
C LYS A 20 5.91 6.84 6.32
N GLU A 21 4.71 7.39 6.44
CA GLU A 21 3.74 6.97 7.46
C GLU A 21 3.29 5.51 7.28
N VAL A 22 3.06 5.07 6.04
CA VAL A 22 2.70 3.65 5.80
C VAL A 22 3.88 2.73 6.12
N ALA A 23 5.10 3.12 5.72
CA ALA A 23 6.30 2.34 6.01
C ALA A 23 6.55 2.19 7.52
N GLU A 24 6.37 3.27 8.28
CA GLU A 24 6.47 3.27 9.75
C GLU A 24 5.41 2.34 10.39
N LYS A 25 4.16 2.40 9.92
CA LYS A 25 3.08 1.51 10.38
C LYS A 25 3.33 0.03 10.03
N LEU A 26 4.04 -0.23 8.93
CA LEU A 26 4.45 -1.57 8.51
C LEU A 26 5.74 -2.06 9.16
N GLY A 27 6.48 -1.21 9.88
CA GLY A 27 7.79 -1.56 10.42
C GLY A 27 8.88 -1.78 9.36
N VAL A 28 8.77 -1.13 8.21
CA VAL A 28 9.72 -1.25 7.09
C VAL A 28 10.31 0.10 6.71
N SER A 29 11.37 0.10 5.89
CA SER A 29 11.93 1.35 5.36
C SER A 29 11.00 1.97 4.30
N GLN A 30 10.97 3.31 4.24
CA GLN A 30 10.24 4.03 3.20
C GLN A 30 10.67 3.61 1.78
N GLN A 31 11.95 3.31 1.59
CA GLN A 31 12.52 2.85 0.33
C GLN A 31 11.96 1.48 -0.09
N PHE A 32 11.78 0.56 0.87
CA PHE A 32 11.14 -0.72 0.61
C PHE A 32 9.67 -0.54 0.26
N TYR A 33 8.93 0.27 1.02
CA TYR A 33 7.54 0.59 0.71
C TYR A 33 7.36 1.24 -0.67
N HIS A 34 8.28 2.13 -1.06
CA HIS A 34 8.30 2.69 -2.42
C HIS A 34 8.40 1.62 -3.53
N LYS A 35 9.18 0.55 -3.31
CA LYS A 35 9.28 -0.57 -4.28
C LYS A 35 7.97 -1.37 -4.38
N ILE A 36 7.24 -1.49 -3.27
CA ILE A 36 5.89 -2.10 -3.26
C ILE A 36 4.95 -1.27 -4.15
N GLU A 37 4.91 0.05 -3.98
CA GLU A 37 4.05 0.92 -4.82
C GLU A 37 4.46 0.95 -6.30
N LYS A 38 5.71 0.59 -6.61
CA LYS A 38 6.20 0.40 -7.98
C LYS A 38 5.98 -1.00 -8.55
N GLY A 39 5.51 -1.96 -7.75
CA GLY A 39 5.35 -3.36 -8.15
C GLY A 39 6.68 -4.12 -8.30
N THR A 40 7.80 -3.57 -7.81
CA THR A 40 9.13 -4.22 -7.91
C THR A 40 9.50 -5.01 -6.66
N SER A 41 8.61 -5.10 -5.68
CA SER A 41 8.75 -5.95 -4.50
C SER A 41 7.41 -6.60 -4.16
N LYS A 42 7.46 -7.89 -3.83
CA LYS A 42 6.30 -8.64 -3.38
C LYS A 42 6.06 -8.40 -1.89
N ILE A 43 4.81 -8.42 -1.48
CA ILE A 43 4.40 -8.44 -0.07
C ILE A 43 4.07 -9.88 0.34
N ASN A 44 4.29 -10.21 1.61
CA ASN A 44 3.81 -11.47 2.19
C ASN A 44 2.40 -11.28 2.80
N LEU A 45 1.83 -12.35 3.35
CA LEU A 45 0.50 -12.31 3.94
C LEU A 45 0.42 -11.39 5.16
N ASP A 46 1.41 -11.40 6.05
CA ASP A 46 1.42 -10.55 7.26
C ASP A 46 1.40 -9.06 6.90
N MET A 47 2.15 -8.69 5.86
CA MET A 47 2.14 -7.34 5.32
C MET A 47 0.80 -7.00 4.66
N ALA A 48 0.19 -7.94 3.94
CA ALA A 48 -1.13 -7.74 3.35
C ALA A 48 -2.20 -7.50 4.42
N ASP A 49 -2.18 -8.26 5.51
CA ASP A 49 -3.06 -8.04 6.67
C ASP A 49 -2.81 -6.69 7.34
N SER A 50 -1.55 -6.29 7.48
CA SER A 50 -1.21 -4.97 8.01
C SER A 50 -1.72 -3.85 7.12
N LEU A 51 -1.57 -3.98 5.80
CA LEU A 51 -2.09 -3.03 4.81
C LEU A 51 -3.64 -2.96 4.83
N LYS A 52 -4.32 -4.09 5.01
CA LYS A 52 -5.79 -4.14 5.19
C LYS A 52 -6.22 -3.25 6.35
N VAL A 53 -5.53 -3.34 7.49
CA VAL A 53 -5.80 -2.51 8.67
C VAL A 53 -5.46 -1.04 8.41
N ILE A 54 -4.29 -0.75 7.84
CA ILE A 54 -3.83 0.63 7.59
C ILE A 54 -4.78 1.38 6.64
N PHE A 55 -5.30 0.70 5.62
CA PHE A 55 -6.19 1.29 4.61
C PHE A 55 -7.68 1.09 4.90
N ASN A 56 -8.02 0.55 6.07
CA ASN A 56 -9.40 0.31 6.50
C ASN A 56 -10.23 -0.50 5.48
N LEU A 57 -9.65 -1.61 5.00
CA LEU A 57 -10.30 -2.51 4.04
C LEU A 57 -11.05 -3.63 4.77
N THR A 58 -12.10 -4.15 4.14
CA THR A 58 -12.89 -5.25 4.71
C THR A 58 -12.22 -6.60 4.46
N CYS A 59 -11.60 -6.77 3.29
CA CYS A 59 -10.91 -8.01 2.91
C CYS A 59 -9.61 -7.75 2.12
N ILE A 60 -8.72 -8.74 2.08
CA ILE A 60 -7.39 -8.62 1.46
C ILE A 60 -7.50 -8.45 -0.07
N GLU A 61 -8.53 -9.04 -0.69
CA GLU A 61 -8.78 -8.97 -2.14
C GLU A 61 -8.96 -7.53 -2.63
N GLU A 62 -9.35 -6.60 -1.76
CA GLU A 62 -9.42 -5.17 -2.09
C GLU A 62 -8.06 -4.54 -2.44
N LEU A 63 -6.95 -5.14 -1.98
CA LEU A 63 -5.58 -4.76 -2.37
C LEU A 63 -5.23 -5.18 -3.80
N LEU A 64 -5.96 -6.15 -4.36
CA LEU A 64 -5.68 -6.74 -5.67
C LEU A 64 -6.53 -6.14 -6.79
N ARG A 65 -7.47 -5.25 -6.49
CA ARG A 65 -8.33 -4.63 -7.49
C ARG A 65 -7.52 -3.68 -8.39
N ASP A 66 -7.79 -3.74 -9.69
CA ASP A 66 -7.16 -2.83 -10.64
C ASP A 66 -7.57 -1.37 -10.40
N VAL A 67 -6.66 -0.46 -10.70
CA VAL A 67 -6.94 0.98 -10.77
C VAL A 67 -7.42 1.27 -12.19
N SER A 68 -8.69 1.64 -12.33
CA SER A 68 -9.32 2.01 -13.61
C SER A 68 -8.87 3.37 -14.12
#